data_AF-A0A6J1R5J0-F1
#
_entry.id   AF-A0A6J1R5J0-F1
#
_cell.length_a   1.000
_cell.length_b   1.000
_cell.length_c   1.000
_cell.angle_alpha   90.00
_cell.angle_beta   90.00
_cell.angle_gamma   90.00
#
_symmetry.space_group_name_H-M   'P 1'
#
loop_
_entity.id
_entity.type
_entity.pdbx_description
1 polymer ?
#
loop_
_entity_poly.entity_id
_entity_poly.type
_entity_poly.pdbx_seq_one_letter_code
_entity_poly.pdbx_strand_id
1 'polypeptide(L)'
;MCNVIEYSSFWFNADIIRRMLEQLQDVYNELRDEKEIAIIEKYGSKAKCYTTVFILLGILNKCNLAVVQILPYIQNIVLPKNESRLNPSVYVAREYFTDQKKYFYLTTLHTLAASYVGNALMIATGAMLIAYIQHICGMFSIASYRIEQAMNILQKDILKSKNKVYKEIAYAVDIHRKAMEFADFLISNFGGPYFSMIMFGLI
;
A
#
# COMPACT_ATOMS: atom_id res chain seq x y z
N MET A 1 -8.67 -15.23 -2.85
CA MET A 1 -7.33 -15.77 -3.16
C MET A 1 -6.26 -14.68 -3.06
N CYS A 2 -6.39 -13.55 -3.78
CA CYS A 2 -5.40 -12.46 -3.79
C CYS A 2 -5.07 -11.89 -2.39
N ASN A 3 -6.08 -11.64 -1.54
CA ASN A 3 -5.85 -11.14 -0.18
C ASN A 3 -5.06 -12.12 0.71
N VAL A 4 -5.16 -13.42 0.46
CA VAL A 4 -4.42 -14.44 1.23
C VAL A 4 -2.96 -14.45 0.82
N ILE A 5 -2.67 -14.25 -0.47
CA ILE A 5 -1.31 -14.14 -1.00
C ILE A 5 -0.64 -12.89 -0.41
N GLU A 6 -1.31 -11.73 -0.44
CA GLU A 6 -0.76 -10.51 0.14
C GLU A 6 -0.49 -10.63 1.63
N TYR A 7 -1.48 -11.11 2.40
CA TYR A 7 -1.33 -11.31 3.83
C TYR A 7 -0.17 -12.26 4.15
N SER A 8 -0.05 -13.35 3.40
CA SER A 8 1.05 -14.31 3.56
C SER A 8 2.40 -13.65 3.24
N SER A 9 2.49 -12.87 2.16
CA SER A 9 3.70 -12.12 1.80
C SER A 9 4.12 -11.16 2.90
N PHE A 10 3.19 -10.42 3.50
CA PHE A 10 3.48 -9.55 4.64
C PHE A 10 3.88 -10.32 5.90
N TRP A 11 3.20 -11.42 6.19
CA TRP A 11 3.47 -12.25 7.35
C TRP A 11 4.87 -12.89 7.30
N PHE A 12 5.22 -13.53 6.18
CA PHE A 12 6.54 -14.14 5.99
C PHE A 12 7.67 -13.12 6.04
N ASN A 13 7.39 -11.87 5.66
CA ASN A 13 8.37 -10.80 5.62
C ASN A 13 8.33 -9.86 6.84
N ALA A 14 7.50 -10.14 7.84
CA ALA A 14 7.23 -9.21 8.94
C ALA A 14 8.50 -8.79 9.70
N ASP A 15 9.39 -9.74 9.99
CA ASP A 15 10.67 -9.44 10.67
C ASP A 15 11.59 -8.56 9.82
N ILE A 16 11.61 -8.76 8.50
CA ILE A 16 12.44 -7.96 7.60
C ILE A 16 11.85 -6.56 7.49
N ILE A 17 10.53 -6.45 7.30
CA ILE A 17 9.82 -5.16 7.28
C ILE A 17 10.08 -4.38 8.58
N ARG A 18 10.04 -5.04 9.74
CA ARG A 18 10.34 -4.41 11.03
C ARG A 18 11.77 -3.87 11.06
N ARG A 19 12.76 -4.68 10.69
CA ARG A 19 14.17 -4.22 10.64
C ARG A 19 14.37 -3.05 9.68
N MET A 20 13.69 -3.06 8.54
CA MET A 20 13.74 -1.95 7.57
C MET A 20 13.14 -0.66 8.14
N LEU A 21 12.02 -0.77 8.88
CA LEU A 21 11.42 0.35 9.60
C LEU A 21 12.34 0.92 10.69
N GLU A 22 13.00 0.06 11.45
CA GLU A 22 13.99 0.45 12.47
C GLU A 22 15.16 1.22 11.83
N GLN A 23 15.74 0.68 10.75
CA GLN A 23 16.80 1.35 9.99
C GLN A 23 16.36 2.72 9.44
N LEU A 24 15.10 2.83 9.02
CA LEU A 24 14.55 4.08 8.54
C LEU A 24 14.39 5.10 9.66
N GLN A 25 13.93 4.66 10.84
CA GLN A 25 13.84 5.49 12.03
C GLN A 25 15.22 6.03 12.43
N ASP A 26 16.25 5.19 12.36
CA ASP A 26 17.63 5.59 12.65
C ASP A 26 18.11 6.66 11.67
N VAL A 27 17.91 6.46 10.37
CA VAL A 27 18.25 7.48 9.34
C VAL A 27 17.51 8.78 9.61
N TYR A 28 16.24 8.74 9.99
CA TYR A 28 15.46 9.93 10.33
C TYR A 28 16.03 10.66 11.55
N ASN A 29 16.40 9.92 12.60
CA ASN A 29 16.95 10.48 13.83
C ASN A 29 18.34 11.13 13.63
N GLU A 30 19.10 10.67 12.64
CA GLU A 30 20.41 11.24 12.30
C GLU A 30 20.34 12.56 11.52
N LEU A 31 19.16 12.94 11.01
CA LEU A 31 18.98 14.16 10.24
C LEU A 31 19.04 15.39 11.15
N ARG A 32 19.89 16.34 10.76
CA ARG A 32 20.08 17.61 11.49
C ARG A 32 19.92 18.83 10.60
N ASP A 33 19.90 18.65 9.28
CA ASP A 33 19.76 19.72 8.31
C ASP A 33 18.27 19.97 8.04
N GLU A 34 17.84 21.23 8.15
CA GLU A 34 16.45 21.64 7.98
C GLU A 34 15.90 21.29 6.59
N LYS A 35 16.74 21.30 5.54
CA LYS A 35 16.30 20.92 4.19
C LYS A 35 16.12 19.42 4.06
N GLU A 36 16.91 18.61 4.74
CA GLU A 36 16.71 17.16 4.79
C GLU A 36 15.41 16.78 5.49
N ILE A 37 15.10 17.46 6.60
CA ILE A 37 13.83 17.31 7.30
C ILE A 37 12.67 17.72 6.38
N ALA A 38 12.78 18.87 5.70
CA ALA A 38 11.76 19.33 4.75
C ALA A 38 11.56 18.34 3.58
N ILE A 39 12.63 17.68 3.11
CA ILE A 39 12.54 16.63 2.09
C ILE A 39 11.70 15.46 2.61
N ILE A 40 11.99 14.93 3.80
CA ILE A 40 11.20 13.81 4.34
C ILE A 40 9.77 14.20 4.64
N GLU A 41 9.51 15.39 5.20
CA GLU A 41 8.15 15.86 5.45
C GLU A 41 7.35 15.96 4.14
N LYS A 42 7.98 16.43 3.05
CA LYS A 42 7.36 16.45 1.72
C LYS A 42 6.95 15.05 1.26
N TYR A 43 7.82 14.06 1.40
CA TYR A 43 7.51 12.67 1.01
C TYR A 43 6.51 12.01 1.96
N GLY A 44 6.56 12.31 3.25
CA GLY A 44 5.57 11.87 4.24
C GLY A 44 4.18 12.47 3.97
N SER A 45 4.11 13.74 3.55
CA SER A 45 2.87 14.39 3.12
C SER A 45 2.30 13.73 1.86
N LYS A 46 3.15 13.42 0.87
CA LYS A 46 2.74 12.64 -0.31
C LYS A 46 2.21 11.25 0.07
N ALA A 47 2.90 10.54 0.96
CA ALA A 47 2.46 9.23 1.45
C ALA A 47 1.08 9.30 2.11
N LYS A 48 0.85 10.30 2.96
CA LYS A 48 -0.46 10.56 3.58
C LYS A 48 -1.52 10.86 2.52
N CYS A 49 -1.23 11.71 1.54
CA CYS A 49 -2.17 12.03 0.46
C CYS A 49 -2.57 10.78 -0.35
N TYR A 50 -1.59 10.01 -0.81
CA TYR A 50 -1.84 8.77 -1.55
C TYR A 50 -2.60 7.74 -0.71
N THR A 51 -2.27 7.60 0.57
CA THR A 51 -2.98 6.72 1.51
C THR A 51 -4.43 7.15 1.68
N THR A 52 -4.69 8.44 1.85
CA THR A 52 -6.06 8.98 1.95
C THR A 52 -6.86 8.69 0.68
N VAL A 53 -6.28 8.94 -0.50
CA VAL A 53 -6.93 8.61 -1.78
C VAL A 53 -7.23 7.12 -1.88
N PHE A 54 -6.27 6.27 -1.49
CA PHE A 54 -6.44 4.81 -1.53
C PHE A 54 -7.55 4.33 -0.59
N ILE A 55 -7.63 4.88 0.63
CA ILE A 55 -8.71 4.60 1.58
C ILE A 55 -10.07 5.04 1.01
N LEU A 56 -10.16 6.24 0.45
CA LEU A 56 -11.39 6.78 -0.15
C LEU A 56 -11.89 5.89 -1.29
N LEU A 57 -10.99 5.44 -2.18
CA LEU A 57 -11.32 4.49 -3.23
C LEU A 57 -11.84 3.16 -2.67
N GLY A 58 -11.22 2.65 -1.60
CA GLY A 58 -11.68 1.46 -0.90
C GLY A 58 -13.10 1.61 -0.32
N ILE A 59 -13.43 2.78 0.25
CA ILE A 59 -14.77 3.07 0.77
C ILE A 59 -15.79 3.14 -0.37
N LEU A 60 -15.48 3.84 -1.47
CA LEU A 60 -16.35 3.95 -2.63
C LEU A 60 -16.67 2.57 -3.23
N ASN A 61 -15.65 1.70 -3.35
CA ASN A 61 -15.83 0.33 -3.82
C ASN A 61 -16.80 -0.45 -2.94
N LYS A 62 -16.74 -0.26 -1.61
CA LYS A 62 -17.66 -0.89 -0.66
C LYS A 62 -19.08 -0.37 -0.77
N CYS A 63 -19.26 0.93 -0.96
CA CYS A 63 -20.58 1.50 -1.21
C CYS A 63 -21.22 0.91 -2.48
N ASN A 64 -20.45 0.80 -3.58
CA ASN A 64 -20.94 0.17 -4.81
C ASN A 64 -21.38 -1.28 -4.61
N LEU A 65 -20.60 -2.08 -3.88
CA LEU A 65 -20.97 -3.46 -3.55
C LEU A 65 -22.28 -3.53 -2.76
N ALA A 66 -22.46 -2.65 -1.77
CA ALA A 66 -23.69 -2.59 -0.99
C ALA A 66 -24.90 -2.23 -1.85
N VAL A 67 -24.75 -1.26 -2.77
CA VAL A 67 -25.83 -0.89 -3.71
C VAL A 67 -26.20 -2.07 -4.61
N VAL A 68 -25.23 -2.77 -5.19
CA VAL A 68 -25.48 -3.95 -6.05
C VAL A 68 -26.21 -5.06 -5.29
N GLN A 69 -25.89 -5.26 -4.01
CA GLN A 69 -26.57 -6.27 -3.18
C GLN A 69 -28.00 -5.87 -2.78
N ILE A 70 -28.26 -4.59 -2.56
CA ILE A 70 -29.58 -4.08 -2.13
C ILE A 70 -30.54 -3.84 -3.31
N LEU A 71 -30.01 -3.46 -4.47
CA LEU A 71 -30.77 -3.18 -5.70
C LEU A 71 -31.79 -4.28 -6.09
N PRO A 72 -31.44 -5.58 -6.12
CA PRO A 72 -32.41 -6.63 -6.47
C PRO A 72 -33.53 -6.78 -5.43
N TYR A 73 -33.31 -6.38 -4.17
CA TYR A 73 -34.34 -6.39 -3.14
C TYR A 73 -35.36 -5.26 -3.34
N ILE A 74 -34.89 -4.05 -3.66
CA ILE A 74 -35.75 -2.90 -3.99
C ILE A 74 -36.58 -3.20 -5.23
N GLN A 75 -35.96 -3.77 -6.27
CA GLN A 75 -36.64 -4.15 -7.51
C GLN A 75 -37.74 -5.20 -7.30
N ASN A 76 -37.63 -6.05 -6.28
CA ASN A 76 -38.65 -7.02 -5.92
C ASN A 76 -39.83 -6.44 -5.14
N ILE A 77 -39.64 -5.33 -4.42
CA ILE A 77 -40.71 -4.66 -3.66
C ILE A 77 -41.50 -3.70 -4.57
N VAL A 78 -40.83 -2.97 -5.45
CA VAL A 78 -41.42 -1.84 -6.20
C VAL A 78 -42.14 -2.28 -7.48
N LEU A 79 -41.72 -3.37 -8.13
CA LEU A 79 -42.34 -3.84 -9.37
C LEU A 79 -43.33 -4.97 -9.12
N PRO A 80 -44.49 -5.00 -9.82
CA PRO A 80 -45.49 -6.04 -9.66
C PRO A 80 -44.92 -7.44 -9.97
N LYS A 81 -45.37 -8.44 -9.20
CA LYS A 81 -44.98 -9.85 -9.33
C LYS A 81 -45.32 -10.37 -10.74
N ASN A 82 -44.34 -10.37 -11.64
CA ASN A 82 -44.38 -11.21 -12.84
C ASN A 82 -43.67 -12.53 -12.52
N GLU A 83 -44.35 -13.65 -12.81
CA GLU A 83 -43.96 -15.02 -12.42
C GLU A 83 -42.59 -15.50 -12.96
N SER A 84 -41.97 -14.76 -13.89
CA SER A 84 -40.72 -15.14 -14.56
C SER A 84 -39.44 -14.54 -13.95
N ARG A 85 -39.51 -13.83 -12.82
CA ARG A 85 -38.31 -13.16 -12.26
C ARG A 85 -37.35 -14.15 -11.60
N LEU A 86 -36.11 -14.18 -12.10
CA LEU A 86 -34.97 -14.81 -11.43
C LEU A 86 -34.91 -14.35 -9.98
N ASN A 87 -35.13 -15.27 -9.06
CA ASN A 87 -35.06 -15.03 -7.62
C ASN A 87 -33.65 -14.50 -7.27
N PRO A 88 -33.48 -13.52 -6.36
CA PRO A 88 -32.15 -13.07 -5.91
C PRO A 88 -31.26 -14.21 -5.38
N SER A 89 -31.89 -15.31 -4.96
CA SER A 89 -31.20 -16.56 -4.61
C SER A 89 -30.36 -17.12 -5.76
N VAL A 90 -30.68 -16.82 -7.02
CA VAL A 90 -29.98 -17.35 -8.22
C VAL A 90 -28.60 -16.70 -8.41
N TYR A 91 -28.39 -15.46 -7.97
CA TYR A 91 -27.05 -14.83 -8.01
C TYR A 91 -26.10 -15.46 -6.98
N VAL A 92 -26.64 -15.94 -5.86
CA VAL A 92 -25.89 -16.69 -4.82
C VAL A 92 -25.81 -18.19 -5.15
N ALA A 93 -26.69 -18.69 -6.02
CA ALA A 93 -26.83 -20.12 -6.29
C ALA A 93 -25.63 -20.77 -6.98
N ARG A 94 -24.67 -19.99 -7.51
CA ARG A 94 -23.59 -20.53 -8.34
C ARG A 94 -22.43 -21.16 -7.53
N GLU A 95 -22.30 -20.90 -6.23
CA GLU A 95 -21.10 -21.31 -5.47
C GLU A 95 -21.34 -22.32 -4.32
N TYR A 96 -22.56 -22.49 -3.81
CA TYR A 96 -22.81 -23.33 -2.62
C TYR A 96 -23.91 -24.39 -2.86
N PHE A 97 -23.48 -25.65 -2.94
CA PHE A 97 -24.30 -26.86 -3.12
C PHE A 97 -24.93 -27.35 -1.79
N THR A 98 -25.63 -26.49 -1.04
CA THR A 98 -26.31 -26.90 0.20
C THR A 98 -27.62 -26.14 0.40
N ASP A 99 -28.62 -26.79 1.01
CA ASP A 99 -30.04 -26.40 1.09
C ASP A 99 -30.27 -24.88 1.34
N GLN A 100 -30.50 -24.14 0.25
CA GLN A 100 -30.16 -22.71 0.15
C GLN A 100 -31.13 -21.78 0.90
N LYS A 101 -32.39 -22.18 1.16
CA LYS A 101 -33.35 -21.31 1.85
C LYS A 101 -33.09 -21.19 3.36
N LYS A 102 -32.52 -22.23 3.98
CA LYS A 102 -32.32 -22.27 5.44
C LYS A 102 -31.08 -21.49 5.89
N TYR A 103 -30.03 -21.46 5.07
CA TYR A 103 -28.75 -20.84 5.41
C TYR A 103 -28.45 -19.54 4.67
N PHE A 104 -29.36 -19.06 3.80
CA PHE A 104 -29.17 -17.86 2.98
C PHE A 104 -28.64 -16.66 3.77
N TYR A 105 -29.31 -16.27 4.85
CA TYR A 105 -28.91 -15.12 5.67
C TYR A 105 -27.53 -15.30 6.32
N LEU A 106 -27.23 -16.52 6.78
CA LEU A 106 -25.94 -16.85 7.39
C LEU A 106 -24.81 -16.79 6.35
N THR A 107 -25.04 -17.35 5.16
CA THR A 107 -24.09 -17.32 4.05
C THR A 107 -23.85 -15.90 3.56
N THR A 108 -24.91 -15.11 3.38
CA THR A 108 -24.79 -13.69 2.98
C THR A 108 -24.03 -12.88 4.02
N LEU A 109 -24.31 -13.08 5.31
CA LEU A 109 -23.59 -12.41 6.40
C LEU A 109 -22.11 -12.79 6.41
N HIS A 110 -21.79 -14.08 6.27
CA HIS A 110 -20.41 -14.56 6.22
C HIS A 110 -19.65 -13.96 5.04
N THR A 111 -20.24 -13.95 3.84
CA THR A 111 -19.64 -13.37 2.64
C THR A 111 -19.41 -11.86 2.78
N LEU A 112 -20.37 -11.13 3.37
CA LEU A 112 -20.21 -9.71 3.70
C LEU A 112 -19.03 -9.49 4.65
N ALA A 113 -19.01 -10.20 5.79
CA ALA A 113 -17.95 -10.09 6.78
C ALA A 113 -16.57 -10.39 6.19
N ALA A 114 -16.43 -11.50 5.46
CA ALA A 114 -15.20 -11.87 4.77
C ALA A 114 -14.75 -10.79 3.77
N SER A 115 -15.69 -10.18 3.05
CA SER A 115 -15.38 -9.09 2.12
C SER A 115 -14.84 -7.84 2.83
N TYR A 116 -15.39 -7.48 4.00
CA TYR A 116 -14.95 -6.32 4.78
C TYR A 116 -13.54 -6.55 5.34
N VAL A 117 -13.31 -7.73 5.92
CA VAL A 117 -11.98 -8.12 6.42
C VAL A 117 -10.95 -8.09 5.30
N GLY A 118 -11.25 -8.69 4.14
CA GLY A 118 -10.34 -8.70 3.00
C GLY A 118 -10.00 -7.30 2.49
N ASN A 119 -10.96 -6.39 2.48
CA ASN A 119 -10.73 -5.00 2.05
C ASN A 119 -9.94 -4.20 3.08
N ALA A 120 -10.19 -4.40 4.38
CA ALA A 120 -9.40 -3.78 5.42
C ALA A 120 -7.93 -4.21 5.34
N LEU A 121 -7.68 -5.50 5.09
CA LEU A 121 -6.34 -6.03 4.87
C LEU A 121 -5.68 -5.39 3.65
N MET A 122 -6.34 -5.37 2.50
CA MET A 122 -5.83 -4.75 1.27
C MET A 122 -5.50 -3.26 1.45
N ILE A 123 -6.38 -2.52 2.14
CA ILE A 123 -6.14 -1.10 2.43
C ILE A 123 -4.90 -0.94 3.32
N ALA A 124 -4.79 -1.76 4.37
CA ALA A 124 -3.67 -1.70 5.31
C ALA A 124 -2.33 -2.04 4.62
N THR A 125 -2.27 -3.15 3.88
CA THR A 125 -1.06 -3.59 3.17
C THR A 125 -0.66 -2.61 2.08
N GLY A 126 -1.63 -2.15 1.27
CA GLY A 126 -1.37 -1.16 0.22
C GLY A 126 -0.92 0.20 0.77
N ALA A 127 -1.53 0.68 1.86
CA ALA A 127 -1.10 1.91 2.53
C ALA A 127 0.33 1.81 3.07
N MET A 128 0.70 0.67 3.67
CA MET A 128 2.07 0.42 4.13
C MET A 128 3.08 0.48 2.98
N LEU A 129 2.78 -0.15 1.83
CA LEU A 129 3.67 -0.08 0.67
C LEU A 129 3.82 1.33 0.11
N ILE A 130 2.72 2.07 0.00
CA ILE A 130 2.76 3.47 -0.45
C ILE A 130 3.68 4.28 0.47
N ALA A 131 3.57 4.08 1.79
CA ALA A 131 4.46 4.73 2.75
C ALA A 131 5.93 4.32 2.50
N TYR A 132 6.24 3.03 2.38
CA TYR A 132 7.60 2.56 2.14
C TYR A 132 8.20 3.09 0.83
N ILE A 133 7.44 3.11 -0.25
CA ILE A 133 7.91 3.66 -1.53
C ILE A 133 8.23 5.14 -1.39
N GLN A 134 7.33 5.94 -0.79
CA GLN A 134 7.60 7.38 -0.58
C GLN A 134 8.80 7.62 0.34
N HIS A 135 8.97 6.77 1.35
CA HIS A 135 10.13 6.79 2.24
C HIS A 135 11.45 6.54 1.50
N ILE A 136 11.51 5.50 0.67
CA ILE A 136 12.67 5.20 -0.18
C ILE A 136 12.97 6.38 -1.12
N CYS A 137 11.94 6.96 -1.74
CA CYS A 137 12.11 8.16 -2.58
C CYS A 137 12.65 9.36 -1.78
N GLY A 138 12.24 9.52 -0.53
CA GLY A 138 12.78 10.52 0.40
C GLY A 138 14.25 10.30 0.68
N MET A 139 14.67 9.07 0.98
CA MET A 139 16.08 8.71 1.19
C MET A 139 16.94 9.00 -0.03
N PHE A 140 16.48 8.63 -1.23
CA PHE A 140 17.20 8.97 -2.47
C PHE A 140 17.33 10.48 -2.68
N SER A 141 16.30 11.24 -2.32
CA SER A 141 16.33 12.70 -2.42
C SER A 141 17.33 13.33 -1.44
N ILE A 142 17.45 12.79 -0.22
CA ILE A 142 18.46 13.23 0.75
C ILE A 142 19.88 12.90 0.26
N ALA A 143 20.09 11.68 -0.23
CA ALA A 143 21.37 11.28 -0.81
C ALA A 143 21.78 12.22 -1.96
N SER A 144 20.84 12.54 -2.86
CA SER A 144 21.06 13.50 -3.94
C SER A 144 21.40 14.89 -3.43
N TYR A 145 20.68 15.40 -2.43
CA TYR A 145 20.92 16.71 -1.82
C TYR A 145 22.33 16.82 -1.22
N ARG A 146 22.78 15.78 -0.50
CA ARG A 146 24.13 15.76 0.08
C ARG A 146 25.24 15.69 -0.96
N ILE A 147 25.03 14.93 -2.05
CA ILE A 147 25.97 14.92 -3.18
C ILE A 147 26.07 16.32 -3.80
N GLU A 148 24.94 17.00 -4.01
CA GLU A 148 24.93 18.37 -4.51
C GLU A 148 25.67 19.33 -3.56
N GLN A 149 25.46 19.21 -2.25
CA GLN A 149 26.18 20.01 -1.25
C GLN A 149 27.70 19.75 -1.31
N ALA A 150 28.11 18.49 -1.41
CA ALA A 150 29.52 18.10 -1.52
C ALA A 150 30.18 18.68 -2.79
N MET A 151 29.48 18.63 -3.93
CA MET A 151 29.94 19.20 -5.19
C MET A 151 30.10 20.73 -5.10
N ASN A 152 29.12 21.42 -4.50
CA ASN A 152 29.18 22.86 -4.27
C ASN A 152 30.36 23.28 -3.38
N ILE A 153 30.68 22.47 -2.36
CA ILE A 153 31.83 22.71 -1.49
C ILE A 153 33.14 22.52 -2.27
N LEU A 154 33.24 21.42 -3.05
CA LEU A 154 34.41 21.12 -3.87
C LEU A 154 34.71 22.23 -4.89
N GLN A 155 33.67 22.81 -5.50
CA GLN A 155 33.80 23.90 -6.47
C GLN A 155 34.28 25.22 -5.84
N LYS A 156 33.90 25.49 -4.59
CA LYS A 156 34.22 26.74 -3.89
C LYS A 156 35.60 26.74 -3.21
N ASP A 157 36.05 25.60 -2.68
CA ASP A 157 37.30 25.54 -1.90
C ASP A 157 37.96 24.15 -1.98
N ILE A 158 38.80 23.95 -3.01
CA ILE A 158 39.41 22.65 -3.38
C ILE A 158 40.36 22.13 -2.28
N LEU A 159 41.04 23.01 -1.54
CA LEU A 159 42.16 22.61 -0.67
C LEU A 159 41.79 22.44 0.81
N LYS A 160 40.80 23.18 1.33
CA LYS A 160 40.44 23.17 2.77
C LYS A 160 39.30 22.23 3.14
N SER A 161 38.56 21.69 2.17
CA SER A 161 37.28 21.02 2.43
C SER A 161 37.25 19.51 2.18
N LYS A 162 38.38 18.89 1.82
CA LYS A 162 38.45 17.48 1.36
C LYS A 162 37.84 16.49 2.36
N ASN A 163 38.08 16.66 3.66
CA ASN A 163 37.50 15.82 4.71
C ASN A 163 35.99 16.01 4.86
N LYS A 164 35.49 17.24 4.69
CA LYS A 164 34.05 17.53 4.76
C LYS A 164 33.32 16.96 3.54
N VAL A 165 33.87 17.18 2.34
CA VAL A 165 33.37 16.61 1.08
C VAL A 165 33.34 15.07 1.16
N TYR A 166 34.42 14.45 1.63
CA TYR A 166 34.47 13.00 1.82
C TYR A 166 33.37 12.51 2.77
N LYS A 167 33.16 13.19 3.90
CA LYS A 167 32.12 12.81 4.87
C LYS A 167 30.71 12.91 4.29
N GLU A 168 30.39 14.00 3.57
CA GLU A 168 29.09 14.17 2.93
C GLU A 168 28.83 13.10 1.85
N ILE A 169 29.84 12.80 1.03
CA ILE A 169 29.74 11.76 -0.01
C ILE A 169 29.60 10.37 0.63
N ALA A 170 30.41 10.05 1.65
CA ALA A 170 30.36 8.74 2.31
C ALA A 170 28.97 8.49 2.92
N TYR A 171 28.40 9.50 3.57
CA TYR A 171 27.06 9.40 4.14
C TYR A 171 25.96 9.31 3.07
N ALA A 172 26.06 10.09 1.99
CA ALA A 172 25.12 10.02 0.88
C ALA A 172 25.13 8.63 0.20
N VAL A 173 26.31 8.03 0.04
CA VAL A 173 26.46 6.67 -0.50
C VAL A 173 25.85 5.63 0.45
N ASP A 174 26.02 5.78 1.77
CA ASP A 174 25.41 4.86 2.74
C ASP A 174 23.87 4.93 2.70
N ILE A 175 23.28 6.13 2.71
CA ILE A 175 21.82 6.30 2.56
C ILE A 175 21.34 5.72 1.22
N HIS A 176 22.04 6.01 0.13
CA HIS A 176 21.67 5.53 -1.20
C HIS A 176 21.66 3.99 -1.26
N ARG A 177 22.70 3.35 -0.69
CA ARG A 177 22.80 1.89 -0.58
C ARG A 177 21.64 1.32 0.22
N LYS A 178 21.36 1.86 1.42
CA LYS A 178 20.23 1.41 2.26
C LYS A 178 18.89 1.55 1.53
N ALA A 179 18.68 2.67 0.83
CA ALA A 179 17.47 2.89 0.05
C ALA A 179 17.32 1.88 -1.10
N MET A 180 18.43 1.52 -1.76
CA MET A 180 18.46 0.51 -2.82
C MET A 180 18.18 -0.89 -2.31
N GLU A 181 18.81 -1.30 -1.20
CA GLU A 181 18.53 -2.58 -0.54
C GLU A 181 17.04 -2.71 -0.17
N PHE A 182 16.43 -1.62 0.30
CA PHE A 182 15.00 -1.61 0.62
C PHE A 182 14.13 -1.67 -0.64
N ALA A 183 14.49 -0.95 -1.71
CA ALA A 183 13.78 -1.01 -2.99
C ALA A 183 13.80 -2.43 -3.59
N ASP A 184 14.97 -3.06 -3.62
CA ASP A 184 15.15 -4.42 -4.13
C ASP A 184 14.35 -5.43 -3.32
N PHE A 185 14.33 -5.28 -2.00
CA PHE A 185 13.53 -6.11 -1.12
C PHE A 185 12.03 -5.98 -1.43
N LEU A 186 11.53 -4.75 -1.60
CA LEU A 186 10.11 -4.53 -1.92
C LEU A 186 9.73 -5.11 -3.28
N ILE A 187 10.56 -4.88 -4.31
CA ILE A 187 10.32 -5.39 -5.65
C ILE A 187 10.32 -6.93 -5.64
N SER A 188 11.30 -7.55 -4.98
CA SER A 188 11.44 -9.01 -4.97
C SER A 188 10.32 -9.72 -4.22
N ASN A 189 9.82 -9.14 -3.11
CA ASN A 189 8.84 -9.80 -2.25
C ASN A 189 7.39 -9.40 -2.54
N PHE A 190 7.16 -8.18 -3.01
CA PHE A 190 5.82 -7.65 -3.24
C PHE A 190 5.51 -7.41 -4.72
N GLY A 191 6.52 -7.34 -5.61
CA GLY A 191 6.28 -7.11 -7.04
C GLY A 191 5.39 -8.18 -7.69
N GLY A 192 5.69 -9.46 -7.46
CA GLY A 192 4.88 -10.58 -7.98
C GLY A 192 3.44 -10.59 -7.44
N PRO A 193 3.23 -10.61 -6.11
CA PRO A 193 1.90 -10.56 -5.50
C PRO A 193 1.04 -9.39 -5.99
N TYR A 194 1.58 -8.17 -6.03
CA TYR A 194 0.82 -6.98 -6.46
C TYR A 194 0.57 -6.94 -7.97
N PHE A 195 1.51 -7.41 -8.79
CA PHE A 195 1.27 -7.58 -10.22
C PHE A 195 0.09 -8.54 -10.47
N SER A 196 0.06 -9.66 -9.74
CA SER A 196 -1.06 -10.60 -9.82
C SER A 196 -2.38 -9.93 -9.41
N MET A 197 -2.36 -9.11 -8.36
CA MET A 197 -3.55 -8.40 -7.89
C MET A 197 -4.08 -7.42 -8.93
N ILE A 198 -3.22 -6.65 -9.61
CA ILE A 198 -3.64 -5.71 -10.66
C ILE A 198 -4.31 -6.46 -11.81
N MET A 199 -3.74 -7.60 -12.23
CA MET A 199 -4.31 -8.42 -13.30
C MET A 199 -5.68 -8.99 -12.93
N PHE A 200 -5.86 -9.48 -11.70
CA PHE A 200 -7.14 -10.00 -11.23
C PHE A 200 -8.15 -8.92 -10.84
N GLY A 201 -7.69 -7.70 -10.53
CA GLY A 201 -8.56 -6.56 -10.23
C GLY A 201 -9.13 -5.87 -11.46
N LEU A 202 -8.56 -6.11 -12.64
CA LEU A 202 -9.01 -5.56 -13.93
C LEU A 202 -9.98 -6.49 -14.69
N ILE A 203 -10.13 -7.75 -14.26
CA ILE A 203 -11.02 -8.78 -14.87
C ILE A 203 -12.26 -8.92 -14.00
#